data_AF-A0A2S1H0L1-F1
#
_entry.id   AF-A0A2S1H0L1-F1
#
_cell.length_a   1.000
_cell.length_b   1.000
_cell.length_c   1.000
_cell.angle_alpha   90.00
_cell.angle_beta   90.00
_cell.angle_gamma   90.00
#
_symmetry.space_group_name_H-M   'P 1'
#
loop_
_entity.id
_entity.type
_entity.pdbx_description
1 polymer ?
#
loop_
_entity_poly.entity_id
_entity_poly.type
_entity_poly.pdbx_seq_one_letter_code
_entity_poly.pdbx_strand_id
1 'polypeptide(L)'
;MGLVFVAILVICFMYFYKTPLISRHEAIINAENYLLNPPEEWGNSISFDGLDDLPEENIRVELQQKRGFWNELTNRMQWAVTIKYADGESSIVMDEHTGKFIDIIGQFS
;
A
#
# COMPACT_ATOMS: atom_id res chain seq x y z
N MET A 1 -20.81 9.85 34.91
CA MET A 1 -21.16 9.28 33.59
C MET A 1 -20.40 9.94 32.45
N GLY A 2 -20.45 11.27 32.25
CA GLY A 2 -19.79 11.93 31.12
C GLY A 2 -18.26 11.76 31.04
N LEU A 3 -17.55 11.84 32.17
CA LEU A 3 -16.08 11.77 32.19
C LEU A 3 -15.55 10.36 31.83
N VAL A 4 -16.25 9.31 32.27
CA VAL A 4 -15.93 7.92 31.92
C VAL A 4 -16.12 7.68 30.42
N PHE A 5 -17.17 8.25 29.82
CA PHE A 5 -17.43 8.14 28.39
C PHE A 5 -16.35 8.83 27.55
N VAL A 6 -15.92 10.03 27.96
CA VAL A 6 -14.81 10.75 27.32
C VAL A 6 -13.51 9.95 27.43
N ALA A 7 -13.23 9.36 28.59
CA ALA A 7 -12.05 8.52 28.77
C ALA A 7 -12.05 7.29 27.86
N ILE A 8 -13.20 6.61 27.71
CA ILE A 8 -13.34 5.47 26.79
C ILE A 8 -13.08 5.89 25.35
N LEU A 9 -13.63 7.03 24.90
CA LEU A 9 -13.37 7.55 23.56
C LEU A 9 -11.89 7.83 23.33
N VAL A 10 -11.21 8.49 24.28
CA VAL A 10 -9.77 8.77 24.18
C VAL A 10 -8.96 7.48 24.11
N ILE A 11 -9.28 6.48 24.92
CA ILE A 11 -8.59 5.17 24.90
C ILE A 11 -8.82 4.46 23.56
N CYS A 12 -10.06 4.46 23.04
CA CYS A 12 -10.35 3.90 21.73
C CYS A 12 -9.57 4.61 20.61
N PHE A 13 -9.53 5.94 20.60
CA PHE A 13 -8.73 6.71 19.64
C PHE A 13 -7.23 6.40 19.76
N MET A 14 -6.69 6.30 20.97
CA MET A 14 -5.29 5.92 21.19
C MET A 14 -4.99 4.49 20.71
N TYR A 15 -5.94 3.56 20.86
CA TYR A 15 -5.80 2.19 20.37
C TYR A 15 -5.79 2.13 18.83
N PHE A 16 -6.70 2.84 18.16
CA PHE A 16 -6.73 2.92 16.70
C PHE A 16 -5.47 3.59 16.11
N TYR A 17 -4.88 4.53 16.83
CA TYR A 17 -3.66 5.21 16.37
C TYR A 17 -2.39 4.33 16.46
N LYS A 18 -2.40 3.28 17.29
CA LYS A 18 -1.25 2.39 17.50
C LYS A 18 -1.16 1.22 16.51
N THR A 19 -2.00 1.17 15.49
CA THR A 19 -1.95 0.09 14.49
C THR A 19 -0.54 0.05 13.87
N PRO A 20 0.17 -1.10 13.94
CA PRO A 20 1.52 -1.20 13.40
C PRO A 20 1.49 -0.89 11.91
N LEU A 21 2.47 -0.11 11.45
CA LEU A 21 2.72 0.05 10.02
C LEU A 21 3.60 -1.11 9.56
N ILE A 22 3.27 -1.69 8.41
CA ILE A 22 4.18 -2.62 7.77
C ILE A 22 5.46 -1.89 7.36
N SER A 23 6.59 -2.60 7.41
CA SER A 23 7.87 -2.00 7.05
C SER A 23 7.96 -1.76 5.53
N ARG A 24 8.85 -0.86 5.10
CA ARG A 24 9.15 -0.67 3.67
C ARG A 24 9.57 -1.98 2.98
N HIS A 25 10.36 -2.81 3.67
CA HIS A 25 10.82 -4.08 3.13
C HIS A 25 9.66 -5.06 2.93
N GLU A 26 8.76 -5.12 3.91
CA GLU A 26 7.55 -5.94 3.84
C GLU A 26 6.58 -5.45 2.75
N ALA A 27 6.50 -4.13 2.53
CA ALA A 27 5.76 -3.56 1.41
C ALA A 27 6.33 -4.00 0.06
N ILE A 28 7.66 -4.03 -0.10
CA ILE A 28 8.30 -4.53 -1.34
C ILE A 28 7.96 -6.00 -1.57
N ILE A 29 8.14 -6.84 -0.56
CA ILE A 29 7.84 -8.28 -0.64
C ILE A 29 6.37 -8.52 -1.00
N ASN A 30 5.46 -7.77 -0.38
CA ASN A 30 4.04 -7.89 -0.67
C ASN A 30 3.73 -7.44 -2.12
N ALA A 31 4.29 -6.33 -2.59
CA ALA A 31 4.12 -5.87 -3.96
C ALA A 31 4.63 -6.90 -4.98
N GLU A 32 5.81 -7.48 -4.74
CA GLU A 32 6.35 -8.53 -5.58
C GLU A 32 5.44 -9.76 -5.63
N ASN A 33 4.95 -10.20 -4.47
CA ASN A 33 4.00 -11.31 -4.39
C ASN A 33 2.73 -11.06 -5.21
N TYR A 34 2.19 -9.83 -5.19
CA TYR A 34 1.02 -9.46 -5.98
C TYR A 34 1.29 -9.39 -7.48
N LEU A 35 2.54 -9.12 -7.90
CA LEU A 35 2.91 -9.13 -9.32
C LEU A 35 3.14 -10.53 -9.85
N LEU A 36 3.79 -11.38 -9.06
CA LEU A 36 4.06 -12.78 -9.42
C LEU A 36 2.78 -13.63 -9.37
N ASN A 37 1.87 -13.32 -8.45
CA ASN A 37 0.61 -14.01 -8.27
C ASN A 37 -0.54 -12.99 -8.23
N PRO A 38 -0.89 -12.37 -9.37
CA PRO A 38 -1.98 -11.42 -9.41
C PRO A 38 -3.29 -12.09 -8.95
N PRO A 39 -4.16 -11.39 -8.20
CA PRO A 39 -5.48 -11.88 -7.86
C PRO A 39 -6.23 -12.31 -9.14
N GLU A 40 -7.12 -13.30 -9.06
CA GLU A 40 -7.86 -13.82 -10.24
C GLU A 40 -8.52 -12.72 -11.08
N GLU A 41 -8.96 -11.64 -10.44
CA GLU A 41 -9.56 -10.46 -11.09
C GLU A 41 -8.61 -9.75 -12.07
N TRP A 42 -7.29 -10.01 -11.97
CA TRP A 42 -6.18 -9.38 -12.68
C TRP A 42 -5.29 -10.37 -13.45
N GLY A 43 -5.55 -11.68 -13.38
CA GLY A 43 -4.63 -12.73 -13.86
C GLY A 43 -4.22 -12.70 -15.34
N ASN A 44 -4.80 -11.81 -16.16
CA ASN A 44 -4.48 -11.65 -17.57
C ASN A 44 -3.87 -10.29 -17.95
N SER A 45 -3.72 -9.35 -17.00
CA SER A 45 -3.28 -7.98 -17.29
C SER A 45 -1.82 -7.69 -16.92
N ILE A 46 -1.11 -8.63 -16.29
CA ILE A 46 0.23 -8.40 -15.76
C ILE A 46 1.13 -9.59 -16.12
N SER A 47 2.11 -9.35 -16.98
CA SER A 47 3.25 -10.26 -17.19
C SER A 47 4.44 -9.69 -16.44
N PHE A 48 4.83 -10.33 -15.34
CA PHE A 48 5.95 -9.88 -14.51
C PHE A 48 6.82 -11.07 -14.09
N ASP A 49 8.12 -10.99 -14.40
CA ASP A 49 9.08 -12.09 -14.21
C ASP A 49 9.89 -11.98 -12.90
N GLY A 50 9.63 -10.98 -12.05
CA GLY A 50 10.30 -10.78 -10.76
C GLY A 50 10.97 -9.40 -10.62
N LEU A 51 11.20 -8.96 -9.38
CA LEU A 51 11.93 -7.71 -9.11
C LEU A 51 13.46 -7.90 -9.24
N ASP A 52 13.95 -9.14 -9.19
CA ASP A 52 15.38 -9.47 -9.19
C ASP A 52 16.14 -8.98 -10.43
N ASP A 53 15.46 -8.89 -11.59
CA ASP A 53 16.06 -8.42 -12.84
C ASP A 53 15.99 -6.89 -13.01
N LEU A 54 15.33 -6.18 -12.10
CA LEU A 54 15.19 -4.73 -12.15
C LEU A 54 16.25 -4.05 -11.29
N PRO A 55 16.97 -3.04 -11.83
CA PRO A 55 17.89 -2.28 -11.02
C PRO A 55 17.11 -1.51 -9.95
N GLU A 56 17.68 -1.38 -8.74
CA GLU A 56 17.00 -0.74 -7.59
C GLU A 56 16.50 0.67 -7.89
N GLU A 57 17.15 1.39 -8.82
CA GLU A 57 16.74 2.72 -9.28
C GLU A 57 15.37 2.76 -9.99
N ASN A 58 14.92 1.62 -10.51
CA ASN A 58 13.62 1.44 -11.14
C ASN A 58 12.52 1.10 -10.13
N ILE A 59 12.86 0.83 -8.86
CA ILE A 59 11.91 0.50 -7.80
C ILE A 59 11.80 1.69 -6.85
N ARG A 60 10.65 2.35 -6.85
CA ARG A 60 10.33 3.42 -5.89
C ARG A 60 9.28 2.95 -4.92
N VAL A 61 9.52 3.20 -3.64
CA VAL A 61 8.60 2.81 -2.57
C VAL A 61 8.32 4.03 -1.74
N GLU A 62 7.07 4.47 -1.76
CA GLU A 62 6.64 5.71 -1.14
C GLU A 62 5.45 5.44 -0.22
N LEU A 63 5.53 5.96 1.01
CA LEU A 63 4.37 6.07 1.88
C LEU A 63 3.68 7.38 1.54
N GLN A 64 2.52 7.29 0.88
CA GLN A 64 1.78 8.46 0.43
C GLN A 64 0.43 8.55 1.12
N GLN A 65 -0.11 9.77 1.21
CA GLN A 65 -1.45 9.96 1.77
C GLN A 65 -2.49 9.38 0.80
N LYS A 66 -3.43 8.61 1.33
CA LYS A 66 -4.53 8.07 0.54
C LYS A 66 -5.45 9.21 0.11
N ARG A 67 -5.77 9.28 -1.19
CA ARG A 67 -6.62 10.36 -1.74
C ARG A 67 -8.07 10.24 -1.26
N GLY A 68 -8.73 11.39 -1.05
CA GLY A 68 -10.16 11.49 -0.77
C GLY A 68 -10.47 12.11 0.59
N PHE A 69 -11.61 12.81 0.68
CA PHE A 69 -11.98 13.66 1.82
C PHE A 69 -11.87 12.96 3.18
N TRP A 70 -12.39 11.74 3.31
CA TRP A 70 -12.32 10.97 4.55
C TRP A 70 -10.91 10.52 4.90
N ASN A 71 -10.09 10.21 3.89
CA ASN A 71 -8.72 9.75 4.07
C ASN A 71 -7.81 10.91 4.48
N GLU A 72 -8.04 12.10 3.92
CA GLU A 72 -7.36 13.33 4.33
C GLU A 72 -7.71 13.72 5.77
N LEU A 73 -9.00 13.69 6.13
CA LEU A 73 -9.46 14.00 7.49
C LEU A 73 -8.89 13.04 8.54
N THR A 74 -8.74 11.77 8.19
CA THR A 74 -8.23 10.73 9.10
C THR A 74 -6.73 10.47 8.95
N ASN A 75 -6.04 11.24 8.10
CA ASN A 75 -4.61 11.09 7.80
C ASN A 75 -4.20 9.65 7.46
N ARG A 76 -5.04 8.94 6.69
CA ARG A 76 -4.77 7.57 6.24
C ARG A 76 -3.65 7.57 5.22
N MET A 77 -2.69 6.67 5.40
CA MET A 77 -1.56 6.51 4.50
C MET A 77 -1.80 5.31 3.59
N GLN A 78 -0.89 5.07 2.65
CA GLN A 78 -0.86 3.87 1.83
C GLN A 78 0.55 3.70 1.28
N TRP A 79 0.98 2.46 1.11
CA TRP A 79 2.21 2.17 0.39
C TRP A 79 1.96 2.19 -1.10
N ALA A 80 2.82 2.88 -1.84
CA ALA A 80 2.90 2.81 -3.29
C ALA A 80 4.26 2.26 -3.69
N VAL A 81 4.26 1.11 -4.35
CA VAL A 81 5.46 0.51 -4.94
C VAL A 81 5.37 0.72 -6.44
N THR A 82 6.12 1.69 -6.92
CA THR A 82 6.22 2.04 -8.34
C THR A 82 7.41 1.35 -8.95
N ILE A 83 7.16 0.65 -10.05
CA ILE A 83 8.16 -0.04 -10.82
C ILE A 83 8.21 0.57 -12.21
N LYS A 84 9.41 0.93 -12.64
CA LYS A 84 9.69 1.45 -13.98
C LYS A 84 10.22 0.35 -14.88
N TYR A 85 9.63 0.25 -16.06
CA TYR A 85 10.00 -0.67 -17.12
C TYR A 85 10.31 0.13 -18.40
N ALA A 86 10.83 -0.54 -19.43
CA ALA A 86 11.20 0.12 -20.68
C ALA A 86 10.02 0.90 -21.33
N ASP A 87 8.81 0.35 -21.24
CA ASP A 87 7.61 0.85 -21.92
C ASP A 87 6.62 1.58 -20.99
N GLY A 88 6.96 1.82 -19.72
CA GLY A 88 6.09 2.54 -18.79
C GLY A 88 6.44 2.43 -17.31
N GLU A 89 5.55 2.94 -16.46
CA GLU A 89 5.62 2.77 -15.02
C GLU A 89 4.28 2.27 -14.46
N SER A 90 4.34 1.39 -13.47
CA SER A 90 3.17 0.87 -12.78
C SER A 90 3.38 0.92 -11.27
N SER A 91 2.33 1.29 -10.54
CA SER A 91 2.36 1.48 -9.10
C SER A 91 1.35 0.59 -8.39
N ILE A 92 1.83 -0.34 -7.58
CA ILE A 92 0.99 -1.14 -6.69
C ILE A 92 0.70 -0.34 -5.43
N VAL A 93 -0.58 -0.17 -5.13
CA VAL A 93 -1.07 0.53 -3.95
C VAL A 93 -1.53 -0.50 -2.93
N MET A 94 -1.04 -0.40 -1.70
CA MET A 94 -1.37 -1.29 -0.59
C MET A 94 -1.70 -0.50 0.67
N ASP A 95 -2.49 -1.12 1.53
CA ASP A 95 -2.81 -0.64 2.86
C ASP A 95 -1.55 -0.61 3.75
N GLU A 96 -1.34 0.50 4.44
CA GLU A 96 -0.15 0.78 5.23
C GLU A 96 -0.01 -0.08 6.48
N HIS A 97 -1.11 -0.67 6.94
CA HIS A 97 -1.17 -1.45 8.18
C HIS A 97 -1.22 -2.95 7.92
N THR A 98 -1.87 -3.37 6.85
CA THR A 98 -2.11 -4.78 6.54
C THR A 98 -1.26 -5.29 5.38
N GLY A 99 -0.69 -4.40 4.55
CA GLY A 99 -0.07 -4.79 3.29
C GLY A 99 -1.07 -5.37 2.29
N LYS A 100 -2.36 -5.22 2.56
CA LYS A 100 -3.40 -5.70 1.67
C LYS A 100 -3.40 -4.85 0.41
N PHE A 101 -3.45 -5.51 -0.73
CA PHE A 101 -3.66 -4.87 -2.03
C PHE A 101 -4.89 -3.95 -2.02
N ILE A 102 -4.74 -2.76 -2.58
CA ILE A 102 -5.81 -1.78 -2.78
C ILE A 102 -6.07 -1.59 -4.27
N ASP A 103 -5.03 -1.30 -5.05
CA ASP A 103 -5.17 -0.92 -6.47
C ASP A 103 -3.83 -1.02 -7.22
N ILE A 104 -3.89 -0.96 -8.55
CA ILE A 104 -2.71 -0.70 -9.40
C ILE A 104 -2.99 0.50 -10.30
N ILE A 105 -2.04 1.43 -10.30
CA ILE A 105 -2.09 2.63 -11.12
C ILE A 105 -1.01 2.51 -12.18
N GLY A 106 -1.39 2.57 -13.46
CA GLY A 106 -0.45 2.50 -14.58
C GLY A 106 -0.86 1.45 -15.61
N GLN A 107 -0.04 1.30 -16.65
CA GLN A 107 -0.20 0.27 -17.66
C GLN A 107 0.93 -0.74 -17.51
N PHE A 108 0.57 -2.01 -17.41
CA PHE A 108 1.45 -3.12 -17.74
C PHE A 108 1.24 -3.39 -19.23
N SER A 109 2.30 -3.31 -20.04
CA SER A 109 2.25 -3.61 -21.47
C SER A 109 2.51 -5.09 -21.73
#